data_AF-A0A183Q2L6-F1
#
_entry.id   AF-A0A183Q2L6-F1
#
_cell.length_a   1.000
_cell.length_b   1.000
_cell.length_c   1.000
_cell.angle_alpha   90.00
_cell.angle_beta   90.00
_cell.angle_gamma   90.00
#
_symmetry.space_group_name_H-M   'P 1'
#
loop_
_entity.id
_entity.type
_entity.pdbx_description
1 polymer ?
#
loop_
_entity_poly.entity_id
_entity_poly.type
_entity_poly.pdbx_seq_one_letter_code
_entity_poly.pdbx_strand_id
1 'polypeptide(L)'
;MGSNLNMIELSPQTLEKAFLELNEQPQQRQNAITELRHRIQLQSLQGCLADEFLLRFLRAKKFNQDNAFRLYTNYYILRLRYPDIFSDLRPSLVEHVFQSGVVCRLPQPDSEGRALIYFRPGLWNPAEWSTNDIFRANVLVIEELLLVSLRYYYSLVFDI
;
A
#
# COMPACT_ATOMS: atom_id res chain seq x y z
N MET A 1 21.67 -6.10 -17.17
CA MET A 1 20.83 -6.73 -18.20
C MET A 1 19.40 -6.40 -17.83
N GLY A 2 18.75 -5.57 -18.65
CA GLY A 2 17.45 -4.98 -18.36
C GLY A 2 16.37 -6.06 -18.33
N SER A 3 15.78 -6.27 -17.16
CA SER A 3 14.55 -7.03 -17.06
C SER A 3 13.43 -6.19 -17.68
N ASN A 4 13.04 -6.58 -18.89
CA ASN A 4 11.75 -6.26 -19.47
C ASN A 4 10.67 -6.71 -18.47
N LEU A 5 10.25 -5.79 -17.61
CA LEU A 5 9.02 -5.92 -16.87
C LEU A 5 7.93 -5.97 -17.94
N ASN A 6 7.30 -7.13 -18.10
CA ASN A 6 5.94 -7.22 -18.63
C ASN A 6 5.04 -6.37 -17.72
N MET A 7 5.09 -5.05 -17.90
CA MET A 7 4.01 -4.16 -17.51
C MET A 7 2.83 -4.64 -18.32
N ILE A 8 1.97 -5.41 -17.67
CA ILE A 8 0.66 -5.73 -18.21
C ILE A 8 0.05 -4.40 -18.64
N GLU A 9 -0.21 -4.26 -19.95
CA GLU A 9 -0.87 -3.07 -20.47
C GLU A 9 -2.16 -2.84 -19.71
N LEU A 10 -2.24 -1.68 -19.06
CA LEU A 10 -3.44 -1.28 -18.35
C LEU A 10 -4.55 -1.05 -19.39
N SER A 11 -5.77 -1.47 -19.05
CA SER A 11 -6.91 -1.22 -19.93
C SER A 11 -7.08 0.29 -20.17
N PRO A 12 -7.63 0.72 -21.33
CA PRO A 12 -7.93 2.13 -21.57
C PRO A 12 -8.76 2.79 -20.47
N GLN A 13 -9.74 2.05 -19.93
CA GLN A 13 -10.59 2.47 -18.81
C GLN A 13 -9.77 2.72 -17.54
N THR A 14 -8.80 1.85 -17.25
CA THR A 14 -7.89 2.02 -16.10
C THR A 14 -6.98 3.23 -16.26
N LEU A 15 -6.48 3.47 -17.48
CA LEU A 15 -5.65 4.65 -17.78
C LEU A 15 -6.45 5.94 -17.66
N GLU A 16 -7.68 5.97 -18.17
CA GLU A 16 -8.59 7.11 -18.04
C GLU A 16 -8.91 7.40 -16.56
N LYS A 17 -9.22 6.37 -15.78
CA LYS A 17 -9.44 6.50 -14.33
C LYS A 17 -8.20 7.03 -13.61
N ALA A 18 -7.00 6.53 -13.94
CA ALA A 18 -5.74 7.02 -13.38
C ALA A 18 -5.49 8.50 -13.71
N PHE A 19 -5.79 8.91 -14.93
CA PHE A 19 -5.73 10.30 -15.33
C PHE A 19 -6.69 11.17 -14.52
N LEU A 20 -7.97 10.79 -14.45
CA LEU A 20 -9.03 11.58 -13.82
C LEU A 20 -8.90 11.65 -12.28
N GLU A 21 -8.57 10.53 -11.63
CA GLU A 21 -8.59 10.44 -10.16
C GLU A 21 -7.24 10.75 -9.51
N LEU A 22 -6.14 10.41 -10.20
CA LEU A 22 -4.78 10.48 -9.66
C LEU A 22 -3.91 11.55 -10.33
N ASN A 23 -4.38 12.22 -11.39
CA ASN A 23 -3.56 13.07 -12.25
C ASN A 23 -2.34 12.33 -12.84
N GLU A 24 -2.46 11.01 -13.05
CA GLU A 24 -1.38 10.20 -13.60
C GLU A 24 -1.34 10.33 -15.13
N GLN A 25 -0.41 11.12 -15.65
CA GLN A 25 -0.14 11.18 -17.09
C GLN A 25 0.97 10.18 -17.45
N PRO A 26 0.74 9.22 -18.37
CA PRO A 26 1.73 8.22 -18.75
C PRO A 26 3.09 8.81 -19.14
N GLN A 27 3.08 9.95 -19.84
CA GLN A 27 4.27 10.66 -20.31
C GLN A 27 5.05 11.32 -19.16
N GLN A 28 4.38 11.70 -18.06
CA GLN A 28 5.00 12.37 -16.92
C GLN A 28 5.44 11.39 -15.82
N ARG A 29 4.99 10.13 -15.88
CA ARG A 29 5.22 9.12 -14.83
C ARG A 29 6.71 8.95 -14.50
N GLN A 30 7.55 8.75 -15.50
CA GLN A 30 8.98 8.51 -15.27
C GLN A 30 9.68 9.73 -14.68
N ASN A 31 9.30 10.92 -15.15
CA ASN A 31 9.83 12.19 -14.65
C ASN A 31 9.43 12.39 -13.17
N ALA A 32 8.18 12.11 -12.83
CA ALA A 32 7.68 12.21 -11.46
C ALA A 32 8.38 11.23 -10.49
N ILE A 33 8.65 10.00 -10.92
CA ILE A 33 9.43 9.02 -10.15
C ILE A 33 10.87 9.50 -9.93
N THR A 34 11.49 10.04 -10.98
CA THR A 34 12.88 10.52 -10.95
C THR A 34 13.02 11.72 -10.01
N GLU A 35 12.07 12.66 -10.06
CA GLU A 35 12.02 13.80 -9.15
C GLU A 35 11.87 13.37 -7.69
N LEU A 36 10.92 12.48 -7.38
CA LEU A 36 10.73 11.98 -6.02
C LEU A 36 11.99 11.27 -5.50
N ARG A 37 12.60 10.42 -6.33
CA ARG A 37 13.86 9.74 -5.99
C ARG A 37 14.97 10.73 -5.67
N HIS A 38 15.15 11.72 -6.52
CA HIS A 38 16.18 12.74 -6.34
C HIS A 38 15.98 13.50 -5.01
N ARG A 39 14.74 13.90 -4.69
CA ARG A 39 14.43 14.55 -3.40
C ARG A 39 14.76 13.67 -2.19
N ILE A 40 14.48 12.37 -2.26
CA ILE A 40 14.81 11.42 -1.18
C ILE A 40 16.33 11.32 -0.99
N GLN A 41 17.08 11.25 -2.10
CA GLN A 41 18.54 11.17 -2.08
C GLN A 41 19.18 12.45 -1.53
N LEU A 42 18.68 13.63 -1.87
CA LEU A 42 19.16 14.91 -1.33
C LEU A 42 19.06 15.00 0.19
N GLN A 43 18.06 14.34 0.78
CA GLN A 43 17.85 14.30 2.23
C GLN A 43 18.59 13.14 2.91
N SER A 44 19.39 12.36 2.14
CA SER A 44 20.12 11.18 2.63
C SER A 44 19.24 10.15 3.36
N LEU A 45 17.95 10.11 3.01
CA LEU A 45 17.00 9.17 3.60
C LEU A 45 17.27 7.76 3.06
N GLN A 46 17.42 6.81 3.97
CA GLN A 46 17.60 5.40 3.63
C GLN A 46 16.24 4.76 3.31
N GLY A 47 16.20 3.89 2.30
CA GLY A 47 14.99 3.14 1.93
C GLY A 47 14.98 2.63 0.49
N CYS A 48 13.92 1.93 0.12
CA CYS A 48 13.69 1.43 -1.24
C CYS A 48 13.41 2.58 -2.22
N LEU A 49 14.15 2.61 -3.33
CA LEU A 49 14.04 3.62 -4.40
C LEU A 49 13.60 3.02 -5.75
N ALA A 50 13.13 1.77 -5.75
CA ALA A 50 12.63 1.11 -6.94
C ALA A 50 11.40 1.86 -7.50
N ASP A 51 11.29 1.95 -8.83
CA ASP A 51 10.23 2.70 -9.52
C ASP A 51 8.83 2.29 -9.06
N GLU A 52 8.56 0.98 -8.99
CA GLU A 52 7.28 0.43 -8.55
C GLU A 52 6.93 0.80 -7.10
N PHE A 53 7.94 0.90 -6.23
CA PHE A 53 7.75 1.26 -4.84
C PHE A 53 7.46 2.75 -4.70
N LEU A 54 8.22 3.61 -5.39
CA LEU A 54 8.03 5.06 -5.38
C LEU A 54 6.69 5.46 -6.00
N LEU A 55 6.24 4.74 -7.03
CA LEU A 55 4.98 5.00 -7.71
C LEU A 55 3.77 4.85 -6.77
N ARG A 56 3.85 4.01 -5.73
CA ARG A 56 2.78 3.88 -4.70
C ARG A 56 2.52 5.22 -3.99
N PHE A 57 3.59 5.94 -3.63
CA PHE A 57 3.50 7.22 -2.93
C PHE A 57 2.96 8.33 -3.83
N LEU A 58 3.41 8.36 -5.09
CA LEU A 58 2.91 9.30 -6.10
C LEU A 58 1.41 9.09 -6.33
N ARG A 59 0.98 7.85 -6.58
CA ARG A 59 -0.44 7.52 -6.75
C ARG A 59 -1.28 7.86 -5.52
N ALA A 60 -0.82 7.48 -4.33
CA ALA A 60 -1.52 7.77 -3.07
C ALA A 60 -1.72 9.28 -2.82
N LYS A 61 -0.89 10.12 -3.44
CA LYS A 61 -0.95 11.59 -3.32
C LYS A 61 -1.27 12.29 -4.63
N LYS A 62 -1.90 11.60 -5.57
CA LYS A 62 -2.39 12.15 -6.85
C LYS A 62 -1.29 12.92 -7.60
N PHE A 63 -0.09 12.36 -7.61
CA PHE A 63 1.12 12.91 -8.23
C PHE A 63 1.59 14.27 -7.66
N ASN A 64 1.09 14.68 -6.50
CA ASN A 64 1.64 15.82 -5.77
C ASN A 64 2.99 15.44 -5.13
N GLN A 65 4.08 16.03 -5.63
CA GLN A 65 5.45 15.72 -5.25
C GLN A 65 5.74 15.94 -3.76
N ASP A 66 5.31 17.07 -3.19
CA ASP A 66 5.55 17.39 -1.77
C ASP A 66 4.84 16.43 -0.83
N ASN A 67 3.58 16.13 -1.13
CA ASN A 67 2.80 15.19 -0.36
C ASN A 67 3.33 13.76 -0.48
N ALA A 68 3.77 13.36 -1.68
CA ALA A 68 4.37 12.04 -1.90
C ALA A 68 5.68 11.89 -1.13
N PHE A 69 6.55 12.90 -1.19
CA PHE A 69 7.79 12.95 -0.41
C PHE A 69 7.51 12.87 1.10
N ARG A 70 6.56 13.66 1.62
CA ARG A 70 6.16 13.60 3.03
C ARG A 70 5.60 12.23 3.42
N LEU A 71 4.80 11.61 2.55
CA LEU A 71 4.27 10.26 2.80
C LEU A 71 5.39 9.21 2.85
N TYR A 72 6.35 9.27 1.91
CA TYR A 72 7.52 8.38 1.90
C TYR A 72 8.32 8.50 3.19
N THR A 73 8.64 9.72 3.62
CA THR A 73 9.37 9.95 4.86
C THR A 73 8.61 9.43 6.08
N ASN A 74 7.31 9.71 6.15
CA ASN A 74 6.46 9.22 7.24
C ASN A 74 6.38 7.69 7.27
N TYR A 75 6.37 7.02 6.12
CA TYR A 75 6.34 5.56 6.06
C TYR A 75 7.53 4.93 6.79
N TYR A 76 8.76 5.46 6.60
CA TYR A 76 9.94 4.96 7.34
C TYR A 76 9.95 5.41 8.80
N ILE A 77 9.51 6.64 9.10
CA ILE A 77 9.39 7.12 10.48
C ILE A 77 8.47 6.23 11.30
N LEU A 78 7.30 5.86 10.76
CA LEU A 78 6.34 5.00 11.45
C LEU A 78 6.94 3.62 11.75
N ARG A 79 7.67 3.03 10.79
CA ARG A 79 8.34 1.73 10.96
C ARG A 79 9.41 1.76 12.06
N LEU A 80 10.12 2.88 12.20
CA LEU A 80 11.11 3.06 13.27
C LEU A 80 10.46 3.38 14.62
N ARG A 81 9.38 4.16 14.62
CA ARG A 81 8.69 4.61 15.85
C ARG A 81 7.88 3.48 16.51
N TYR A 82 7.31 2.56 15.74
CA TYR A 82 6.43 1.50 16.24
C TYR A 82 6.98 0.11 15.88
N PRO A 83 8.14 -0.29 16.45
CA PRO A 83 8.76 -1.58 16.13
C PRO A 83 7.88 -2.77 16.55
N ASP A 84 7.06 -2.63 17.58
CA ASP A 84 6.04 -3.59 18.01
C ASP A 84 5.02 -3.91 16.90
N ILE A 85 4.75 -2.96 16.01
CA ILE A 85 3.87 -3.17 14.84
C ILE A 85 4.68 -3.57 13.61
N PHE A 86 5.80 -2.91 13.32
CA PHE A 86 6.47 -3.04 12.01
C PHE A 86 7.67 -3.99 11.97
N SER A 87 8.16 -4.46 13.11
CA SER A 87 9.24 -5.45 13.15
C SER A 87 8.71 -6.87 12.97
N ASP A 88 9.49 -7.70 12.27
CA ASP A 88 9.21 -9.12 12.04
C ASP A 88 7.76 -9.39 11.55
N LEU A 89 7.32 -8.65 10.53
CA LEU A 89 5.98 -8.78 9.96
C LEU A 89 5.85 -10.12 9.20
N ARG A 90 5.26 -11.13 9.86
CA ARG A 90 5.00 -12.46 9.28
C ARG A 90 3.56 -12.89 9.55
N PRO A 91 2.84 -13.44 8.55
CA PRO A 91 1.46 -13.93 8.74
C PRO A 91 1.33 -14.94 9.88
N SER A 92 2.33 -15.80 10.08
CA SER A 92 2.34 -16.81 11.14
C SER A 92 2.30 -16.23 12.55
N LEU A 93 2.69 -14.97 12.75
CA LEU A 93 2.65 -14.33 14.08
C LEU A 93 1.28 -13.74 14.43
N VAL A 94 0.42 -13.55 13.42
CA VAL A 94 -0.93 -12.98 13.58
C VAL A 94 -1.99 -13.88 12.97
N GLU A 95 -1.70 -15.18 12.84
CA GLU A 95 -2.59 -16.15 12.21
C GLU A 95 -3.96 -16.20 12.91
N HIS A 96 -3.96 -16.09 14.25
CA HIS A 96 -5.17 -16.01 15.06
C HIS A 96 -6.10 -14.84 14.68
N VAL A 97 -5.54 -13.71 14.22
CA VAL A 97 -6.32 -12.54 13.75
C VAL A 97 -7.03 -12.86 12.44
N PHE A 98 -6.36 -13.58 11.54
CA PHE A 98 -6.95 -13.99 10.27
C PHE A 98 -7.96 -15.13 10.45
N GLN A 99 -7.66 -16.11 11.31
CA GLN A 99 -8.56 -17.23 11.61
C GLN A 99 -9.83 -16.79 12.35
N SER A 100 -9.74 -15.79 13.24
CA SER A 100 -10.92 -15.18 13.87
C SER A 100 -11.76 -14.35 12.89
N GLY A 101 -11.18 -13.97 11.75
CA GLY A 101 -11.83 -13.15 10.74
C GLY A 101 -12.01 -11.69 11.15
N VAL A 102 -11.30 -11.21 12.19
CA VAL A 102 -11.28 -9.80 12.59
C VAL A 102 -10.75 -8.92 11.46
N VAL A 103 -9.73 -9.40 10.75
CA VAL A 103 -9.22 -8.78 9.52
C VAL A 103 -9.26 -9.84 8.42
N CYS A 104 -9.92 -9.57 7.31
CA CYS A 104 -9.87 -10.46 6.15
C CYS A 104 -9.94 -9.71 4.82
N ARG A 105 -9.24 -10.25 3.82
CA ARG A 105 -9.36 -9.85 2.42
C ARG A 105 -10.34 -10.78 1.73
N LEU A 106 -11.29 -10.25 0.98
CA LEU A 106 -12.17 -11.08 0.17
C LEU A 106 -11.44 -11.63 -1.07
N PRO A 107 -11.73 -12.88 -1.48
CA PRO A 107 -11.14 -13.47 -2.69
C PRO A 107 -11.52 -12.71 -3.96
N GLN A 108 -12.76 -12.20 -4.01
CA GLN A 108 -13.29 -11.48 -5.16
C GLN A 108 -13.18 -9.97 -4.93
N PRO A 109 -12.68 -9.21 -5.92
CA PRO A 109 -12.79 -7.77 -5.90
C PRO A 109 -14.25 -7.33 -6.11
N ASP A 110 -14.52 -6.06 -5.88
CA ASP A 110 -15.81 -5.49 -6.27
C ASP A 110 -15.95 -5.32 -7.80
N SER A 111 -17.10 -4.79 -8.22
CA SER A 111 -17.42 -4.54 -9.64
C SER A 111 -16.47 -3.56 -10.33
N GLU A 112 -15.71 -2.76 -9.57
CA GLU A 112 -14.70 -1.84 -10.09
C GLU A 112 -13.28 -2.44 -10.05
N GLY A 113 -13.15 -3.71 -9.66
CA GLY A 113 -11.88 -4.39 -9.51
C GLY A 113 -11.14 -4.04 -8.22
N ARG A 114 -11.76 -3.34 -7.27
CA ARG A 114 -11.08 -2.98 -6.02
C ARG A 114 -11.00 -4.17 -5.08
N ALA A 115 -9.83 -4.35 -4.46
CA ALA A 115 -9.71 -5.31 -3.38
C ALA A 115 -10.57 -4.86 -2.19
N LEU A 116 -11.30 -5.82 -1.61
CA LEU A 116 -12.15 -5.62 -0.47
C LEU A 116 -11.50 -6.19 0.79
N ILE A 117 -11.38 -5.36 1.82
CA ILE A 117 -10.92 -5.75 3.15
C ILE A 117 -12.06 -5.49 4.12
N TYR A 118 -12.36 -6.49 4.95
CA TYR A 118 -13.22 -6.33 6.11
C TYR A 118 -12.38 -6.16 7.37
N PHE A 119 -12.83 -5.21 8.20
CA PHE A 119 -12.39 -5.07 9.58
C PHE A 119 -13.61 -5.21 10.50
N ARG A 120 -13.62 -6.26 11.33
CA ARG A 120 -14.72 -6.63 12.22
C ARG A 120 -14.24 -6.62 13.68
N PRO A 121 -14.10 -5.44 14.30
CA PRO A 121 -13.57 -5.32 15.66
C PRO A 121 -14.44 -6.03 16.71
N GLY A 122 -15.74 -6.21 16.46
CA GLY A 122 -16.64 -6.94 17.37
C GLY A 122 -16.30 -8.42 17.56
N LEU A 123 -15.48 -9.02 16.69
CA LEU A 123 -14.99 -10.39 16.82
C LEU A 123 -13.70 -10.47 17.64
N TRP A 124 -13.06 -9.34 17.95
CA TRP A 124 -11.83 -9.32 18.71
C TRP A 124 -12.13 -9.33 20.21
N ASN A 125 -11.46 -10.22 20.93
CA ASN A 125 -11.42 -10.24 22.39
C ASN A 125 -10.10 -9.63 22.89
N PRO A 126 -10.10 -8.40 23.43
CA PRO A 126 -8.88 -7.74 23.93
C PRO A 126 -8.19 -8.48 25.08
N ALA A 127 -8.88 -9.43 25.74
CA ALA A 127 -8.30 -10.26 26.79
C ALA A 127 -7.44 -11.42 26.26
N GLU A 128 -7.60 -11.80 24.99
CA GLU A 128 -6.87 -12.93 24.40
C GLU A 128 -5.60 -12.49 23.67
N TRP A 129 -5.65 -11.38 22.93
CA TRP A 129 -4.52 -10.89 22.13
C TRP A 129 -4.62 -9.39 21.88
N SER A 130 -3.47 -8.80 21.55
CA SER A 130 -3.25 -7.36 21.64
C SER A 130 -3.85 -6.58 20.47
N THR A 131 -4.13 -5.29 20.67
CA THR A 131 -4.44 -4.38 19.56
C THR A 131 -3.31 -4.31 18.53
N ASN A 132 -2.07 -4.55 18.94
CA ASN A 132 -0.93 -4.59 18.05
C ASN A 132 -1.04 -5.71 17.03
N ASP A 133 -1.59 -6.87 17.40
CA ASP A 133 -1.80 -7.97 16.46
C ASP A 133 -2.81 -7.58 15.36
N ILE A 134 -3.84 -6.81 15.71
CA ILE A 134 -4.78 -6.22 14.73
C ILE A 134 -4.04 -5.28 13.77
N PHE A 135 -3.21 -4.37 14.29
CA PHE A 135 -2.46 -3.43 13.44
C PHE A 135 -1.47 -4.17 12.53
N ARG A 136 -0.75 -5.17 13.06
CA ARG A 136 0.17 -6.04 12.31
C ARG A 136 -0.56 -6.77 11.18
N ALA A 137 -1.73 -7.35 11.46
CA ALA A 137 -2.55 -8.02 10.45
C ALA A 137 -3.02 -7.05 9.35
N ASN A 138 -3.47 -5.84 9.71
CA ASN A 138 -3.84 -4.81 8.73
C ASN A 138 -2.66 -4.40 7.84
N VAL A 139 -1.48 -4.18 8.43
CA VAL A 139 -0.27 -3.83 7.67
C VAL A 139 0.08 -4.96 6.69
N LEU A 140 0.02 -6.22 7.11
CA LEU A 140 0.30 -7.37 6.24
C LEU A 140 -0.67 -7.45 5.04
N VAL A 141 -1.97 -7.26 5.28
CA VAL A 141 -2.97 -7.25 4.19
C VAL A 141 -2.72 -6.09 3.23
N ILE A 142 -2.42 -4.90 3.74
CA ILE A 142 -2.13 -3.74 2.89
C ILE A 142 -0.85 -3.94 2.08
N GLU A 143 0.22 -4.46 2.68
CA GLU A 143 1.49 -4.73 1.98
C GLU A 143 1.32 -5.81 0.89
N GLU A 144 0.54 -6.86 1.15
CA GLU A 144 0.18 -7.86 0.12
C GLU A 144 -0.54 -7.21 -1.05
N LEU A 145 -1.54 -6.37 -0.77
CA LEU A 145 -2.28 -5.66 -1.81
C LEU A 145 -1.40 -4.70 -2.60
N LEU A 146 -0.47 -4.00 -1.95
CA LEU A 146 0.46 -3.08 -2.60
C LEU A 146 1.49 -3.79 -3.50
N LEU A 147 1.82 -5.05 -3.17
CA LEU A 147 2.68 -5.91 -4.01
C LEU A 147 1.92 -6.43 -5.23
N VAL A 148 0.65 -6.81 -5.06
CA VAL A 148 -0.21 -7.28 -6.15
C VAL A 148 -0.71 -6.12 -7.01
N SER A 149 -0.76 -4.89 -6.48
CA SER A 149 -1.23 -3.69 -7.16
C SER A 149 -0.19 -3.09 -8.12
N LEU A 150 0.08 -3.77 -9.23
CA LEU A 150 0.25 -3.07 -10.50
C LEU A 150 -1.10 -2.85 -11.22
N ARG A 151 -2.22 -3.34 -10.67
CA ARG A 151 -3.52 -3.37 -11.36
C ARG A 151 -4.73 -2.75 -10.64
N TYR A 152 -4.72 -2.51 -9.32
CA TYR A 152 -5.97 -2.24 -8.59
C TYR A 152 -5.89 -1.10 -7.56
N TYR A 153 -6.93 -0.28 -7.56
CA TYR A 153 -7.32 0.61 -6.45
C TYR A 153 -7.88 -0.24 -5.30
N TYR A 154 -7.80 0.18 -4.04
CA TYR A 154 -8.39 -0.55 -2.91
C TYR A 154 -9.50 0.29 -2.24
N SER A 155 -10.50 -0.38 -1.66
CA SER A 155 -11.55 0.23 -0.85
C SER A 155 -11.60 -0.50 0.50
N LEU A 156 -11.62 0.24 1.60
CA LEU A 156 -11.78 -0.29 2.95
C LEU A 156 -13.27 -0.26 3.31
N VAL A 157 -13.86 -1.42 3.61
CA VAL A 157 -15.24 -1.52 4.08
C VAL A 157 -15.19 -1.77 5.59
N PHE A 158 -15.66 -0.80 6.37
CA PHE A 158 -15.86 -0.95 7.80
C PHE A 158 -17.27 -1.50 8.03
N ASP A 159 -17.35 -2.63 8.74
CA ASP A 159 -18.61 -3.11 9.28
C ASP A 159 -18.59 -2.73 10.77
N ILE A 160 -19.46 -1.77 11.15
CA ILE A 160 -19.56 -1.22 12.53
C ILE A 160 -20.78 -1.81 13.20
#